data_AF-A0A9X9PR32-F1
#
_entry.id   AF-A0A9X9PR32-F1
#
_cell.length_a   1.000
_cell.length_b   1.000
_cell.length_c   1.000
_cell.angle_alpha   90.00
_cell.angle_beta   90.00
_cell.angle_gamma   90.00
#
_symmetry.space_group_name_H-M   'P 1'
#
loop_
_entity.id
_entity.type
_entity.pdbx_description
1 polymer ?
#
loop_
_entity_poly.entity_id
_entity_poly.type
_entity_poly.pdbx_seq_one_letter_code
_entity_poly.pdbx_strand_id
1 'polypeptide(L)'
;MDKNGLESPRLALHLADRALAPLFSSADFDTPRVPGLQSQTQAQALSSLTNTAIIAHDTSLRLGLGAPMRIMVEMQSSGPIVLQSFLNPSSINNSESDKNSRSLIEIDEEPQKSIDSCLGKGTTDRGSNGSKMCVPDISIANDKDVHGELGDKKPISPSPPLLIAVVVAPTSVEAAEARRAASRLVRAGRECQGAWLRGRMEIDSESSLLGDKRYK
;
A
#
# COMPACT_ATOMS: atom_id res chain seq x y z
N MET A 1 -32.83 12.42 -26.45
CA MET A 1 -32.57 11.58 -25.26
C MET A 1 -31.07 11.45 -25.23
N ASP A 2 -30.36 12.34 -24.54
CA ASP A 2 -28.91 12.44 -24.68
C ASP A 2 -28.31 12.54 -23.29
N LYS A 3 -27.83 11.39 -22.81
CA LYS A 3 -27.22 11.23 -21.49
C LYS A 3 -25.80 11.75 -21.58
N ASN A 4 -25.48 12.85 -20.91
CA ASN A 4 -24.11 13.26 -20.58
C ASN A 4 -24.11 14.23 -19.39
N GLY A 5 -24.80 13.83 -18.32
CA GLY A 5 -24.49 14.34 -17.00
C GLY A 5 -23.13 13.80 -16.58
N LEU A 6 -22.07 14.58 -16.82
CA LEU A 6 -20.71 14.27 -16.38
C LEU A 6 -20.61 14.53 -14.86
N GLU A 7 -21.42 13.79 -14.07
CA GLU A 7 -21.29 13.77 -12.62
C GLU A 7 -19.94 13.13 -12.29
N SER A 8 -18.96 14.00 -11.98
CA SER A 8 -17.71 13.56 -11.41
C SER A 8 -18.02 12.86 -10.08
N PRO A 9 -17.61 11.60 -9.89
CA PRO A 9 -18.00 10.83 -8.71
C PRO A 9 -17.47 11.51 -7.45
N ARG A 10 -18.32 11.59 -6.42
CA ARG A 10 -18.06 12.37 -5.19
C ARG A 10 -17.16 11.60 -4.21
N LEU A 11 -15.99 11.20 -4.70
CA LEU A 11 -14.97 10.54 -3.90
C LEU A 11 -14.28 11.53 -2.99
N ALA A 12 -14.22 11.24 -1.69
CA ALA A 12 -13.32 11.93 -0.78
C ALA A 12 -11.94 11.26 -0.85
N LEU A 13 -10.88 12.05 -0.96
CA LEU A 13 -9.51 11.60 -1.18
C LEU A 13 -8.59 12.25 -0.15
N HIS A 14 -7.72 11.47 0.49
CA HIS A 14 -6.80 11.99 1.50
C HIS A 14 -5.49 11.21 1.47
N LEU A 15 -4.38 11.92 1.37
CA LEU A 15 -3.02 11.37 1.47
C LEU A 15 -2.30 12.13 2.57
N ALA A 16 -1.96 11.42 3.65
CA ALA A 16 -1.25 11.98 4.80
C ALA A 16 -0.10 11.05 5.21
N ASP A 17 0.81 11.58 6.02
CA ASP A 17 1.82 10.77 6.69
C ASP A 17 1.30 10.18 8.03
N ARG A 18 2.17 9.43 8.71
CA ARG A 18 1.89 8.87 10.04
C ARG A 18 1.72 9.91 11.15
N ALA A 19 2.19 11.14 10.96
CA ALA A 19 1.98 12.26 11.89
C ALA A 19 0.66 13.00 11.64
N LEU A 20 -0.19 12.51 10.72
CA LEU A 20 -1.42 13.13 10.25
C LEU A 20 -1.18 14.49 9.55
N ALA A 21 0.03 14.72 9.01
CA ALA A 21 0.28 15.86 8.13
C ALA A 21 -0.29 15.56 6.73
N PRO A 22 -1.31 16.30 6.26
CA PRO A 22 -1.88 16.07 4.94
C PRO A 22 -0.92 16.56 3.85
N LEU A 23 -0.61 15.69 2.89
CA LEU A 23 0.05 16.06 1.63
C LEU A 23 -0.96 16.45 0.56
N PHE A 24 -2.17 15.87 0.63
CA PHE A 24 -3.29 16.17 -0.24
C PHE A 24 -4.60 15.78 0.46
N SER A 25 -5.61 16.66 0.46
CA SER A 25 -6.94 16.37 1.00
C SER A 25 -8.02 16.98 0.11
N SER A 26 -9.03 16.20 -0.27
CA SER A 26 -10.18 16.72 -1.05
C SER A 26 -11.00 17.76 -0.28
N ALA A 27 -10.94 17.74 1.06
CA ALA A 27 -11.62 18.70 1.90
C ALA A 27 -11.08 20.13 1.75
N ASP A 28 -9.86 20.31 1.24
CA ASP A 28 -9.23 21.62 1.05
C ASP A 28 -9.70 22.31 -0.25
N PHE A 29 -10.37 21.57 -1.14
CA PHE A 29 -10.75 22.01 -2.50
C PHE A 29 -12.26 22.25 -2.64
N ASP A 30 -12.86 22.99 -1.72
CA ASP A 30 -14.27 23.37 -1.81
C ASP A 30 -14.46 24.69 -2.58
N THR A 31 -15.22 24.65 -3.68
CA THR A 31 -15.42 25.79 -4.58
C THR A 31 -16.21 26.94 -3.92
N PRO A 32 -16.02 28.22 -4.33
CA PRO A 32 -16.35 29.39 -3.51
C PRO A 32 -17.85 29.78 -3.48
N ARG A 33 -18.77 28.83 -3.29
CA ARG A 33 -20.23 29.12 -3.18
C ARG A 33 -20.79 29.10 -1.76
N VAL A 34 -20.21 28.38 -0.80
CA VAL A 34 -20.50 28.53 0.65
C VAL A 34 -19.24 28.18 1.47
N PRO A 35 -18.65 29.09 2.25
CA PRO A 35 -17.41 28.79 2.98
C PRO A 35 -17.58 27.95 4.25
N GLY A 36 -16.66 27.00 4.48
CA GLY A 36 -16.17 26.64 5.82
C GLY A 36 -16.68 25.35 6.46
N LEU A 37 -18.00 25.19 6.66
CA LEU A 37 -18.49 24.21 7.65
C LEU A 37 -18.43 22.74 7.18
N GLN A 38 -18.73 22.47 5.90
CA GLN A 38 -18.72 21.12 5.35
C GLN A 38 -17.30 20.59 5.13
N SER A 39 -16.43 21.39 4.51
CA SER A 39 -14.98 21.16 4.39
C SER A 39 -14.33 20.80 5.73
N GLN A 40 -14.53 21.59 6.79
CA GLN A 40 -13.93 21.31 8.11
C GLN A 40 -14.39 19.97 8.70
N THR A 41 -15.68 19.66 8.56
CA THR A 41 -16.26 18.39 9.05
C THR A 41 -15.70 17.19 8.27
N GLN A 42 -15.55 17.33 6.95
CA GLN A 42 -14.95 16.30 6.09
C GLN A 42 -13.47 16.08 6.42
N ALA A 43 -12.69 17.15 6.62
CA ALA A 43 -11.29 17.08 7.01
C ALA A 43 -11.13 16.31 8.33
N GLN A 44 -11.94 16.63 9.36
CA GLN A 44 -11.94 15.92 10.63
C GLN A 44 -12.28 14.43 10.48
N ALA A 45 -13.26 14.08 9.64
CA ALA A 45 -13.63 12.69 9.36
C ALA A 45 -12.49 11.91 8.66
N LEU A 46 -11.82 12.53 7.67
CA LEU A 46 -10.69 11.93 6.96
C LEU A 46 -9.48 11.72 7.88
N SER A 47 -9.16 12.68 8.76
CA SER A 47 -8.12 12.52 9.79
C SER A 47 -8.46 11.40 10.79
N SER A 48 -9.73 11.26 11.19
CA SER A 48 -10.20 10.19 12.08
C SER A 48 -10.08 8.80 11.45
N LEU A 49 -10.47 8.67 10.17
CA LEU A 49 -10.28 7.45 9.38
C LEU A 49 -8.80 7.10 9.22
N THR A 50 -7.95 8.11 8.97
CA THR A 50 -6.49 7.92 8.85
C THR A 50 -5.86 7.48 10.16
N ASN A 51 -6.26 8.08 11.29
CA ASN A 51 -5.81 7.62 12.61
C ASN A 51 -6.23 6.16 12.90
N THR A 52 -7.45 5.79 12.50
CA THR A 52 -7.93 4.39 12.59
C THR A 52 -7.07 3.44 11.72
N ALA A 53 -6.65 3.89 10.54
CA ALA A 53 -5.72 3.15 9.67
C ALA A 53 -4.35 2.93 10.34
N ILE A 54 -3.80 3.94 11.03
CA ILE A 54 -2.54 3.83 11.79
C ILE A 54 -2.68 2.78 12.90
N ILE A 55 -3.77 2.85 13.68
CA ILE A 55 -4.04 1.89 14.77
C ILE A 55 -4.16 0.46 14.22
N ALA A 56 -4.85 0.27 13.08
CA ALA A 56 -4.98 -1.02 12.43
C ALA A 56 -3.63 -1.57 11.93
N HIS A 57 -2.80 -0.71 11.32
CA HIS A 57 -1.45 -1.04 10.89
C HIS A 57 -0.56 -1.48 12.05
N ASP A 58 -0.53 -0.71 13.14
CA ASP A 58 0.29 -1.02 14.31
C ASP A 58 -0.20 -2.26 15.06
N THR A 59 -1.52 -2.49 15.07
CA THR A 59 -2.10 -3.71 15.64
C THR A 59 -1.73 -4.94 14.80
N SER A 60 -1.76 -4.84 13.47
CA SER A 60 -1.30 -5.91 12.57
C SER A 60 0.17 -6.28 12.82
N LEU A 61 1.04 -5.28 12.96
CA LEU A 61 2.46 -5.50 13.32
C LEU A 61 2.61 -6.15 14.70
N ARG A 62 1.91 -5.64 15.72
CA ARG A 62 1.95 -6.19 17.10
C ARG A 62 1.43 -7.62 17.22
N LEU A 63 0.50 -8.02 16.36
CA LEU A 63 -0.06 -9.37 16.31
C LEU A 63 0.76 -10.33 15.43
N GLY A 64 1.87 -9.88 14.84
CA GLY A 64 2.70 -10.70 13.95
C GLY A 64 2.07 -10.99 12.58
N LEU A 65 0.99 -10.29 12.22
CA LEU A 65 0.28 -10.47 10.93
C LEU A 65 1.00 -9.75 9.76
N GLY A 66 2.10 -9.05 10.04
CA GLY A 66 2.86 -8.27 9.06
C GLY A 66 2.31 -6.86 8.86
N ALA A 67 2.95 -6.11 7.95
CA ALA A 67 2.52 -4.77 7.58
C ALA A 67 1.38 -4.85 6.53
N PRO A 68 0.16 -4.35 6.81
CA PRO A 68 -0.94 -4.42 5.86
C PRO A 68 -0.63 -3.54 4.64
N MET A 69 -0.93 -4.04 3.43
CA MET A 69 -0.79 -3.26 2.19
C MET A 69 -2.03 -2.40 1.92
N ARG A 70 -3.21 -2.95 2.18
CA ARG A 70 -4.50 -2.29 1.95
C ARG A 70 -5.56 -2.85 2.92
N ILE A 71 -6.40 -1.97 3.44
CA ILE A 71 -7.65 -2.29 4.13
C ILE A 71 -8.79 -1.78 3.26
N MET A 72 -9.86 -2.57 3.15
CA MET A 72 -11.11 -2.20 2.49
C MET A 72 -12.26 -2.45 3.47
N VAL A 73 -13.12 -1.45 3.64
CA VAL A 73 -14.32 -1.53 4.46
C VAL A 73 -15.51 -1.23 3.55
N GLU A 74 -16.41 -2.19 3.42
CA GLU A 74 -17.67 -2.03 2.68
C GLU A 74 -18.82 -2.05 3.67
N MET A 75 -19.69 -1.03 3.61
CA MET A 75 -20.87 -0.97 4.46
C MET A 75 -22.08 -1.66 3.80
N GLN A 76 -22.96 -2.22 4.62
CA GLN A 76 -24.12 -3.00 4.18
C GLN A 76 -25.07 -2.18 3.28
N SER A 77 -25.97 -2.85 2.55
CA SER A 77 -27.04 -2.22 1.76
C SER A 77 -26.55 -1.23 0.68
N SER A 78 -25.47 -1.58 -0.04
CA SER A 78 -24.82 -0.70 -1.04
C SER A 78 -24.31 0.63 -0.46
N GLY A 79 -24.01 0.65 0.84
CA GLY A 79 -23.50 1.81 1.55
C GLY A 79 -22.07 2.22 1.14
N PRO A 80 -21.45 3.13 1.91
CA PRO A 80 -20.13 3.66 1.59
C PRO A 80 -19.04 2.59 1.61
N ILE A 81 -17.99 2.85 0.82
CA ILE A 81 -16.76 2.05 0.80
C ILE A 81 -15.59 2.95 1.20
N VAL A 82 -14.75 2.45 2.10
CA VAL A 82 -13.47 3.07 2.48
C VAL A 82 -12.32 2.17 2.03
N LEU A 83 -11.39 2.74 1.27
CA LEU A 83 -10.13 2.11 0.88
C LEU A 83 -8.98 2.83 1.58
N GLN A 84 -8.15 2.09 2.30
CA GLN A 84 -6.94 2.61 2.96
C GLN A 84 -5.74 1.83 2.43
N SER A 85 -4.79 2.49 1.78
CA SER A 85 -3.57 1.86 1.25
C SER A 85 -2.33 2.41 1.96
N PHE A 86 -1.44 1.51 2.40
CA PHE A 86 -0.25 1.85 3.18
C PHE A 86 1.00 1.84 2.28
N LEU A 87 1.63 3.00 2.14
CA LEU A 87 2.80 3.20 1.30
C LEU A 87 4.06 3.04 2.15
N ASN A 88 4.37 1.80 2.52
CA ASN A 88 5.59 1.48 3.27
C ASN A 88 6.85 1.92 2.50
N PRO A 89 7.81 2.63 3.10
CA PRO A 89 8.96 3.17 2.36
C PRO A 89 9.88 2.07 1.82
N SER A 90 10.04 0.96 2.55
CA SER A 90 10.85 -0.19 2.14
C SER A 90 10.40 -0.83 0.81
N SER A 91 9.14 -0.63 0.42
CA SER A 91 8.58 -1.20 -0.83
C SER A 91 8.90 -0.39 -2.10
N ILE A 92 9.56 0.77 -1.98
CA ILE A 92 10.00 1.56 -3.14
C ILE A 92 11.07 0.78 -3.94
N ASN A 93 12.05 0.22 -3.25
CA ASN A 93 13.20 -0.46 -3.85
C ASN A 93 12.82 -1.75 -4.59
N ASN A 94 11.78 -2.46 -4.12
CA ASN A 94 11.32 -3.70 -4.75
C ASN A 94 10.68 -3.47 -6.14
N SER A 95 10.19 -2.26 -6.42
CA SER A 95 9.49 -1.95 -7.67
C SER A 95 10.38 -1.86 -8.91
N GLU A 96 11.71 -1.84 -8.74
CA GLU A 96 12.67 -1.88 -9.85
C GLU A 96 13.04 -3.32 -10.25
N SER A 97 13.03 -4.25 -9.30
CA SER A 97 13.37 -5.66 -9.49
C SER A 97 12.35 -6.41 -10.37
N ASP A 98 11.06 -6.09 -10.20
CA ASP A 98 9.96 -6.83 -10.82
C ASP A 98 9.73 -6.50 -12.31
N LYS A 99 10.49 -5.56 -12.89
CA LYS A 99 10.38 -5.18 -14.31
C LYS A 99 10.75 -6.33 -15.27
N ASN A 100 11.44 -7.37 -14.79
CA ASN A 100 11.84 -8.52 -15.58
C ASN A 100 10.80 -9.67 -15.61
N SER A 101 9.70 -9.55 -14.84
CA SER A 101 8.67 -10.59 -14.68
C SER A 101 7.39 -10.28 -15.46
N ARG A 102 7.52 -9.97 -16.75
CA ARG A 102 6.40 -9.84 -17.70
C ARG A 102 6.45 -10.95 -18.75
N SER A 103 6.11 -12.17 -18.36
CA SER A 103 5.73 -13.22 -19.33
C SER A 103 4.31 -12.97 -19.82
N LEU A 104 4.20 -12.67 -21.11
CA LEU A 104 2.98 -12.47 -21.90
C LEU A 104 1.87 -13.49 -21.59
N ILE A 105 0.64 -13.02 -21.28
CA ILE A 105 -0.61 -13.65 -21.73
C ILE A 105 -1.63 -12.54 -22.05
N GLU A 106 -1.83 -12.33 -23.34
CA GLU A 106 -2.78 -11.45 -24.04
C GLU A 106 -3.02 -12.17 -25.39
N ILE A 107 -4.21 -12.43 -25.94
CA ILE A 107 -5.64 -12.11 -25.71
C ILE A 107 -6.43 -13.39 -26.16
N ASP A 108 -7.65 -13.75 -25.69
CA ASP A 108 -8.96 -13.27 -26.21
C ASP A 108 -10.19 -13.87 -25.47
N GLU A 109 -11.40 -13.33 -25.73
CA GLU A 109 -12.69 -13.74 -25.13
C GLU A 109 -13.34 -15.01 -25.75
N GLU A 110 -14.04 -15.77 -24.89
CA GLU A 110 -15.23 -16.67 -25.01
C GLU A 110 -15.85 -17.14 -26.37
N PRO A 111 -16.76 -18.16 -26.43
CA PRO A 111 -17.25 -19.09 -25.39
C PRO A 111 -17.41 -20.60 -25.82
N GLN A 112 -17.89 -21.44 -24.88
CA GLN A 112 -18.53 -22.78 -25.05
C GLN A 112 -17.77 -23.97 -25.70
N LYS A 113 -17.42 -25.01 -24.91
CA LYS A 113 -18.12 -26.33 -24.89
C LYS A 113 -17.47 -27.36 -23.94
N SER A 114 -18.32 -28.26 -23.43
CA SER A 114 -17.96 -29.52 -22.77
C SER A 114 -17.28 -30.53 -23.71
N ILE A 115 -16.30 -31.31 -23.23
CA ILE A 115 -16.32 -32.81 -23.20
C ILE A 115 -15.17 -33.38 -22.35
N ASP A 116 -15.34 -34.65 -21.96
CA ASP A 116 -14.59 -35.41 -20.97
C ASP A 116 -13.23 -35.97 -21.42
N SER A 117 -12.34 -36.25 -20.45
CA SER A 117 -11.33 -37.34 -20.44
C SER A 117 -10.24 -37.35 -21.55
N CYS A 118 -8.97 -37.67 -21.26
CA CYS A 118 -8.48 -39.03 -20.97
C CYS A 118 -7.13 -38.94 -20.23
N LEU A 119 -6.86 -39.74 -19.19
CA LEU A 119 -6.52 -41.18 -19.21
C LEU A 119 -5.14 -41.51 -19.84
N GLY A 120 -4.14 -41.68 -18.96
CA GLY A 120 -2.85 -42.30 -19.27
C GLY A 120 -1.80 -41.99 -18.18
N LYS A 121 -1.02 -42.94 -17.67
CA LYS A 121 -1.07 -44.42 -17.78
C LYS A 121 -0.26 -44.97 -16.59
N GLY A 122 -0.77 -45.99 -15.90
CA GLY A 122 -0.19 -46.40 -14.61
C GLY A 122 1.13 -47.19 -14.72
N THR A 123 1.91 -47.16 -13.63
CA THR A 123 2.83 -48.23 -13.24
C THR A 123 2.59 -48.58 -11.78
N THR A 124 2.56 -49.87 -11.48
CA THR A 124 2.32 -50.43 -10.14
C THR A 124 3.62 -50.62 -9.36
N ASP A 125 3.67 -50.21 -8.09
CA ASP A 125 4.09 -51.11 -6.99
C ASP A 125 3.66 -50.56 -5.61
N ARG A 126 4.04 -51.27 -4.54
CA ARG A 126 3.31 -51.48 -3.29
C ARG A 126 4.18 -51.23 -2.05
N GLY A 127 3.62 -50.58 -1.03
CA GLY A 127 4.29 -50.33 0.27
C GLY A 127 3.90 -48.94 0.82
N SER A 128 2.78 -48.77 1.51
CA SER A 128 2.54 -49.13 2.92
C SER A 128 3.33 -48.30 3.93
N ASN A 129 2.58 -47.64 4.83
CA ASN A 129 2.95 -47.08 6.14
C ASN A 129 3.34 -45.58 6.20
N GLY A 130 2.66 -44.85 7.09
CA GLY A 130 3.19 -43.60 7.67
C GLY A 130 2.49 -42.31 7.25
N SER A 131 1.21 -42.14 7.60
CA SER A 131 0.61 -40.78 7.62
C SER A 131 1.31 -39.96 8.71
N LYS A 132 2.16 -39.01 8.32
CA LYS A 132 2.87 -38.11 9.24
C LYS A 132 2.41 -36.68 8.97
N MET A 133 1.49 -36.19 9.80
CA MET A 133 1.07 -34.79 9.80
C MET A 133 2.31 -33.90 10.03
N CYS A 134 2.61 -33.02 9.07
CA CYS A 134 3.53 -31.91 9.29
C CYS A 134 2.82 -30.82 10.11
N VAL A 135 2.82 -30.99 11.43
CA VAL A 135 2.55 -29.89 12.35
C VAL A 135 3.77 -28.96 12.33
N PRO A 136 3.64 -27.65 12.10
CA PRO A 136 4.76 -26.74 12.23
C PRO A 136 5.18 -26.67 13.70
N ASP A 137 6.39 -27.14 13.99
CA ASP A 137 6.98 -27.13 15.32
C ASP A 137 7.35 -25.70 15.72
N ILE A 138 6.83 -25.23 16.85
CA ILE A 138 7.11 -23.88 17.37
C ILE A 138 8.39 -23.99 18.20
N SER A 139 9.54 -24.01 17.50
CA SER A 139 10.85 -23.99 18.13
C SER A 139 11.13 -22.63 18.78
N ILE A 140 10.70 -22.45 20.03
CA ILE A 140 11.15 -21.35 20.88
C ILE A 140 12.60 -21.61 21.30
N ALA A 141 13.54 -21.26 20.42
CA ALA A 141 14.96 -21.23 20.72
C ALA A 141 15.34 -19.83 21.22
N ASN A 142 15.20 -19.61 22.53
CA ASN A 142 15.99 -18.60 23.22
C ASN A 142 17.36 -19.21 23.49
N ASP A 143 18.36 -18.91 22.67
CA ASP A 143 19.76 -19.11 23.06
C ASP A 143 20.59 -17.84 22.80
N LYS A 144 21.61 -17.64 23.62
CA LYS A 144 22.42 -16.42 23.68
C LYS A 144 23.82 -16.68 23.12
N ASP A 145 23.99 -16.54 21.82
CA ASP A 145 25.32 -16.44 21.24
C ASP A 145 25.77 -14.97 21.11
N VAL A 146 26.69 -14.60 22.00
CA VAL A 146 27.49 -13.38 21.88
C VAL A 146 28.64 -13.68 20.94
N HIS A 147 28.51 -13.24 19.68
CA HIS A 147 29.67 -13.07 18.80
C HIS A 147 29.66 -11.68 18.18
N GLY A 148 30.75 -10.94 18.40
CA GLY A 148 30.89 -9.58 17.92
C GLY A 148 31.47 -9.55 16.52
N GLU A 149 30.67 -9.14 15.55
CA GLU A 149 31.15 -8.71 14.22
C GLU A 149 31.22 -7.17 14.18
N LEU A 150 32.42 -6.66 13.97
CA LEU A 150 32.72 -5.24 13.81
C LEU A 150 32.53 -4.86 12.32
N GLY A 151 31.29 -4.81 11.85
CA GLY A 151 30.97 -4.67 10.42
C GLY A 151 30.00 -3.53 10.10
N ASP A 152 30.52 -2.47 9.49
CA ASP A 152 29.82 -1.41 8.74
C ASP A 152 28.43 -0.96 9.28
N LYS A 153 28.45 -0.07 10.29
CA LYS A 153 27.30 0.80 10.57
C LYS A 153 27.15 1.82 9.44
N LYS A 154 26.67 1.38 8.28
CA LYS A 154 26.14 2.26 7.24
C LYS A 154 25.23 3.28 7.93
N PRO A 155 25.40 4.59 7.71
CA PRO A 155 24.48 5.57 8.26
C PRO A 155 23.08 5.16 7.84
N ILE A 156 22.15 5.09 8.80
CA ILE A 156 20.75 4.78 8.51
C ILE A 156 20.24 5.95 7.68
N SER A 157 20.36 5.82 6.35
CA SER A 157 19.79 6.76 5.40
C SER A 157 18.30 6.77 5.69
N PRO A 158 17.75 7.87 6.25
CA PRO A 158 16.39 7.86 6.73
C PRO A 158 15.48 7.49 5.56
N SER A 159 14.57 6.55 5.82
CA SER A 159 13.54 6.17 4.86
C SER A 159 12.54 7.32 4.71
N PRO A 160 11.91 7.50 3.54
CA PRO A 160 10.79 8.43 3.42
C PRO A 160 9.67 8.06 4.41
N PRO A 161 8.80 9.02 4.79
CA PRO A 161 7.71 8.73 5.72
C PRO A 161 6.75 7.68 5.16
N LEU A 162 6.20 6.85 6.05
CA LEU A 162 5.01 6.03 5.75
C LEU A 162 3.86 6.97 5.39
N LEU A 163 3.33 6.83 4.17
CA LEU A 163 2.13 7.54 3.74
C LEU A 163 0.91 6.62 3.74
N ILE A 164 -0.25 7.19 3.99
CA ILE A 164 -1.54 6.50 4.04
C ILE A 164 -2.47 7.19 3.04
N ALA A 165 -2.90 6.45 2.03
CA ALA A 165 -3.85 6.91 1.01
C ALA A 165 -5.25 6.40 1.37
N VAL A 166 -6.15 7.30 1.75
CA VAL A 166 -7.55 7.03 2.06
C VAL A 166 -8.43 7.53 0.92
N VAL A 167 -9.36 6.67 0.48
CA VAL A 167 -10.41 7.00 -0.48
C VAL A 167 -11.75 6.57 0.11
N VAL A 168 -12.74 7.45 0.09
CA VAL A 168 -14.11 7.16 0.51
C VAL A 168 -15.05 7.37 -0.66
N ALA A 169 -15.83 6.35 -0.99
CA ALA A 169 -16.93 6.43 -1.93
C ALA A 169 -18.27 6.41 -1.17
N PRO A 170 -19.27 7.22 -1.56
CA PRO A 170 -20.56 7.28 -0.87
C PRO A 170 -21.41 6.01 -1.06
N THR A 171 -21.18 5.25 -2.14
CA THR A 171 -21.94 4.03 -2.47
C THR A 171 -21.04 2.92 -2.98
N SER A 172 -21.49 1.67 -2.86
CA SER A 172 -20.77 0.50 -3.39
C SER A 172 -20.72 0.43 -4.93
N VAL A 173 -21.62 1.13 -5.62
CA VAL A 173 -21.64 1.23 -7.09
C VAL A 173 -20.37 1.91 -7.61
N GLU A 174 -19.84 2.87 -6.85
CA GLU A 174 -18.62 3.61 -7.18
C GLU A 174 -17.32 2.82 -6.86
N ALA A 175 -17.39 1.58 -6.37
CA ALA A 175 -16.24 0.78 -5.96
C ALA A 175 -15.13 0.68 -7.03
N ALA A 176 -15.51 0.55 -8.30
CA ALA A 176 -14.56 0.48 -9.41
C ALA A 176 -13.77 1.79 -9.59
N GLU A 177 -14.44 2.93 -9.43
CA GLU A 177 -13.81 4.24 -9.53
C GLU A 177 -13.02 4.59 -8.26
N ALA A 178 -13.53 4.20 -7.08
CA ALA A 178 -12.78 4.27 -5.82
C ALA A 178 -11.43 3.54 -5.91
N ARG A 179 -11.40 2.34 -6.52
CA ARG A 179 -10.16 1.58 -6.77
C ARG A 179 -9.22 2.28 -7.76
N ARG A 180 -9.73 2.91 -8.81
CA ARG A 180 -8.93 3.72 -9.76
C ARG A 180 -8.35 4.96 -9.08
N ALA A 181 -9.17 5.69 -8.32
CA ALA A 181 -8.73 6.85 -7.54
C ALA A 181 -7.69 6.46 -6.48
N ALA A 182 -7.88 5.34 -5.77
CA ALA A 182 -6.88 4.82 -4.83
C ALA A 182 -5.56 4.47 -5.54
N SER A 183 -5.61 3.87 -6.73
CA SER A 183 -4.40 3.57 -7.52
C SER A 183 -3.66 4.84 -7.97
N ARG A 184 -4.40 5.89 -8.37
CA ARG A 184 -3.84 7.21 -8.68
C ARG A 184 -3.20 7.86 -7.45
N LEU A 185 -3.86 7.80 -6.30
CA LEU A 185 -3.38 8.41 -5.05
C LEU A 185 -2.15 7.66 -4.50
N VAL A 186 -2.12 6.33 -4.61
CA VAL A 186 -0.94 5.51 -4.33
C VAL A 186 0.23 5.91 -5.24
N ARG A 187 0.00 6.05 -6.56
CA ARG A 187 1.03 6.48 -7.49
C ARG A 187 1.60 7.85 -7.13
N ALA A 188 0.74 8.84 -6.87
CA ALA A 188 1.16 10.17 -6.43
C ALA A 188 2.00 10.11 -5.13
N GLY A 189 1.56 9.33 -4.14
CA GLY A 189 2.33 9.13 -2.91
C GLY A 189 3.69 8.48 -3.12
N ARG A 190 3.83 7.55 -4.07
CA ARG A 190 5.15 6.99 -4.46
C ARG A 190 6.02 8.01 -5.17
N GLU A 191 5.45 8.84 -6.02
CA GLU A 191 6.16 9.94 -6.68
C GLU A 191 6.67 10.96 -5.63
N CYS A 192 5.88 11.27 -4.60
CA CYS A 192 6.31 12.07 -3.44
C CYS A 192 7.45 11.42 -2.64
N GLN A 193 7.34 10.12 -2.28
CA GLN A 193 8.39 9.41 -1.55
C GLN A 193 9.70 9.30 -2.37
N GLY A 194 9.60 9.12 -3.69
CA GLY A 194 10.74 9.11 -4.59
C GLY A 194 11.38 10.50 -4.76
N ALA A 195 10.58 11.57 -4.78
CA ALA A 195 11.08 12.94 -4.78
C ALA A 195 11.79 13.30 -3.46
N TRP A 196 11.24 12.85 -2.32
CA TRP A 196 11.86 13.00 -1.01
C TRP A 196 13.24 12.33 -0.94
N LEU A 197 13.39 11.13 -1.52
CA LEU A 197 14.69 10.45 -1.63
C LEU A 197 15.68 11.25 -2.50
N ARG A 198 15.25 11.75 -3.67
CA ARG A 198 16.13 12.52 -4.58
C ARG A 198 16.62 13.83 -3.97
N GLY A 199 15.72 14.67 -3.45
CA GLY A 199 16.10 15.95 -2.85
C GLY A 199 17.03 15.79 -1.63
N ARG A 200 17.02 14.62 -0.99
CA ARG A 200 17.95 14.32 0.10
C ARG A 200 19.36 13.95 -0.38
N MET A 201 19.49 13.28 -1.53
CA MET A 201 20.79 13.00 -2.16
C MET A 201 21.50 14.29 -2.61
N GLU A 202 20.74 15.30 -3.03
CA GLU A 202 21.27 16.63 -3.39
C GLU A 202 21.87 17.34 -2.16
N ILE A 203 21.15 17.36 -1.03
CA ILE A 203 21.62 17.97 0.24
C ILE A 203 22.85 17.24 0.82
N ASP A 204 22.86 15.90 0.79
CA ASP A 204 24.01 15.10 1.25
C ASP A 204 25.24 15.34 0.33
N SER A 205 25.03 15.72 -0.94
CA SER A 205 26.11 16.10 -1.88
C SER A 205 26.65 17.51 -1.63
N GLU A 206 25.78 18.51 -1.41
CA GLU A 206 26.21 19.90 -1.14
C GLU A 206 26.93 20.04 0.22
N SER A 207 26.44 19.34 1.26
CA SER A 207 27.08 19.33 2.57
C SER A 207 28.49 18.73 2.54
N SER A 208 28.72 17.72 1.68
CA SER A 208 30.05 17.15 1.42
C SER A 208 31.01 18.16 0.76
N LEU A 209 30.50 19.14 -0.01
CA LEU A 209 31.31 20.17 -0.66
C LEU A 209 31.61 21.39 0.24
N LEU A 210 30.81 21.65 1.28
CA LEU A 210 31.09 22.70 2.27
C LEU A 210 32.04 22.28 3.40
N GLY A 211 32.28 20.97 3.59
CA GLY A 211 33.17 20.46 4.64
C GLY A 211 34.65 20.86 4.49
N ASP A 212 35.11 21.13 3.26
CA ASP A 212 36.54 21.24 2.92
C ASP A 212 37.11 22.67 2.97
N LYS A 213 36.38 23.62 3.59
CA LYS A 213 36.77 25.06 3.65
C LYS A 213 37.10 25.58 5.06
N ARG A 214 37.55 24.71 5.95
CA ARG A 214 38.24 25.13 7.20
C ARG A 214 39.53 24.36 7.38
N TYR A 215 40.63 24.92 6.85
CA TYR A 215 41.99 24.97 7.43
C TYR A 215 42.98 25.56 6.40
N LYS A 216 43.11 26.88 6.36
CA LYS A 216 44.32 27.63 5.94
C LYS A 216 44.39 28.91 6.75
#